data_AF-A0A352UG66-F1
#
_entry.id   AF-A0A352UG66-F1
#
_cell.length_a   1.000
_cell.length_b   1.000
_cell.length_c   1.000
_cell.angle_alpha   90.00
_cell.angle_beta   90.00
_cell.angle_gamma   90.00
#
_symmetry.space_group_name_H-M   'P 1'
#
loop_
_entity.id
_entity.type
_entity.pdbx_description
1 polymer ?
#
loop_
_entity_poly.entity_id
_entity_poly.type
_entity_poly.pdbx_seq_one_letter_code
_entity_poly.pdbx_strand_id
1 'polypeptide(L)'
;MQAFIRSITEIERILDAFQNGRVVGSAASHTFELTVPGARVPFPFVDIVTVQPTHRRRGPLIRMMRQQMEDFRERGEFVTGLTASESSIYSRYGRGIAVWGEDWSISREHTIMSCAPAPSGETRFVDPDEMRQIWLGVYDRVRRDRGSMFNISDV
;
A
#
# COMPACT_ATOMS: atom_id res chain seq x y z
N MET A 1 -8.05 3.79 10.60
CA MET A 1 -7.75 2.54 9.87
C MET A 1 -9.00 1.87 9.32
N GLN A 2 -9.97 1.45 10.15
CA GLN A 2 -11.15 0.71 9.66
C GLN A 2 -12.03 1.49 8.66
N ALA A 3 -12.24 2.79 8.89
CA ALA A 3 -12.96 3.66 7.94
C ALA A 3 -12.24 3.79 6.59
N PHE A 4 -10.90 3.89 6.63
CA PHE A 4 -10.04 3.94 5.44
C PHE A 4 -10.12 2.66 4.62
N ILE A 5 -9.98 1.49 5.26
CA ILE A 5 -10.08 0.21 4.54
C ILE A 5 -11.45 0.08 3.87
N ARG A 6 -12.54 0.50 4.55
CA ARG A 6 -13.89 0.43 3.98
C ARG A 6 -14.07 1.28 2.73
N SER A 7 -13.52 2.50 2.69
CA SER A 7 -13.72 3.40 1.55
C SER A 7 -12.94 2.96 0.30
N ILE A 8 -11.83 2.24 0.47
CA ILE A 8 -11.04 1.70 -0.64
C ILE A 8 -11.43 0.26 -1.01
N THR A 9 -12.41 -0.33 -0.31
CA THR A 9 -12.80 -1.73 -0.54
C THR A 9 -13.57 -1.88 -1.84
N GLU A 10 -12.99 -2.66 -2.76
CA GLU A 10 -13.58 -3.10 -4.00
C GLU A 10 -13.96 -4.59 -3.86
N ILE A 11 -15.26 -4.89 -3.75
CA ILE A 11 -15.74 -6.25 -3.42
C ILE A 11 -15.32 -7.26 -4.49
N GLU A 12 -15.31 -6.84 -5.75
CA GLU A 12 -14.88 -7.62 -6.92
C GLU A 12 -13.38 -7.91 -6.96
N ARG A 13 -12.60 -7.33 -6.05
CA ARG A 13 -11.16 -7.52 -5.89
C ARG A 13 -10.81 -8.29 -4.62
N ILE A 14 -11.81 -8.91 -3.98
CA ILE A 14 -11.64 -9.80 -2.83
C ILE A 14 -11.77 -11.25 -3.30
N LEU A 15 -10.77 -12.06 -2.98
CA LEU A 15 -10.80 -13.50 -3.14
C LEU A 15 -10.92 -14.17 -1.78
N ASP A 16 -11.88 -15.08 -1.66
CA ASP A 16 -12.08 -15.92 -0.48
C ASP A 16 -11.89 -17.40 -0.81
N ALA A 17 -11.16 -18.10 0.04
CA ALA A 17 -11.06 -19.55 0.03
C ALA A 17 -12.12 -20.15 0.96
N PHE A 18 -12.96 -21.03 0.42
CA PHE A 18 -14.02 -21.69 1.19
C PHE A 18 -13.70 -23.16 1.51
N GLN A 19 -14.11 -23.60 2.70
CA GLN A 19 -14.25 -25.02 3.04
C GLN A 19 -15.55 -25.23 3.81
N ASN A 20 -16.40 -26.16 3.36
CA ASN A 20 -17.70 -26.49 3.97
C ASN A 20 -18.58 -25.25 4.22
N GLY A 21 -18.63 -24.34 3.23
CA GLY A 21 -19.42 -23.11 3.30
C GLY A 21 -18.86 -22.02 4.22
N ARG A 22 -17.64 -22.18 4.76
CA ARG A 22 -16.97 -21.18 5.60
C ARG A 22 -15.73 -20.62 4.93
N VAL A 23 -15.50 -19.32 5.09
CA VAL A 23 -14.25 -18.67 4.66
C VAL A 23 -13.10 -19.16 5.55
N VAL A 24 -12.04 -19.66 4.94
CA VAL A 24 -10.83 -20.17 5.60
C VAL A 24 -9.56 -19.40 5.19
N GLY A 25 -9.69 -18.41 4.33
CA GLY A 25 -8.65 -17.47 3.95
C GLY A 25 -9.18 -16.43 2.98
N SER A 26 -8.51 -15.28 2.93
CA SER A 26 -8.89 -14.14 2.09
C SER A 26 -7.65 -13.46 1.51
N ALA A 27 -7.81 -12.75 0.40
CA ALA A 27 -6.85 -11.80 -0.12
C ALA A 27 -7.60 -10.68 -0.85
N ALA A 28 -7.28 -9.42 -0.58
CA ALA A 28 -7.87 -8.26 -1.23
C ALA A 28 -6.84 -7.52 -2.08
N SER A 29 -7.31 -6.72 -3.03
CA SER A 29 -6.49 -5.72 -3.70
C SER A 29 -7.26 -4.43 -3.93
N HIS A 30 -6.55 -3.30 -3.86
CA HIS A 30 -7.12 -1.96 -4.00
C HIS A 30 -6.53 -1.25 -5.21
N THR A 31 -7.36 -0.54 -5.96
CA THR A 31 -6.98 0.18 -7.17
C THR A 31 -6.29 1.48 -6.82
N PHE A 32 -5.00 1.57 -7.15
CA PHE A 32 -4.21 2.78 -7.05
C PHE A 32 -3.45 3.06 -8.36
N GLU A 33 -2.80 4.21 -8.42
CA GLU A 33 -1.90 4.67 -9.47
C GLU A 33 -0.53 4.93 -8.83
N LEU A 34 0.48 4.19 -9.26
CA LEU A 34 1.86 4.31 -8.78
C LEU A 34 2.67 5.25 -9.68
N THR A 35 3.40 6.17 -9.08
CA THR A 35 4.43 6.96 -9.78
C THR A 35 5.70 6.14 -9.95
N VAL A 36 6.13 5.98 -11.20
CA VAL A 36 7.39 5.35 -11.61
C VAL A 36 8.23 6.36 -12.41
N PRO A 37 9.54 6.12 -12.64
CA PRO A 37 10.33 7.02 -13.47
C PRO A 37 9.67 7.27 -14.84
N GLY A 38 9.30 8.54 -15.09
CA GLY A 38 8.74 9.00 -16.36
C GLY A 38 7.26 8.67 -16.61
N ALA A 39 6.56 7.99 -15.70
CA ALA A 39 5.16 7.59 -15.92
C ALA A 39 4.37 7.38 -14.62
N ARG A 40 3.06 7.21 -14.79
CA ARG A 40 2.17 6.71 -13.75
C ARG A 40 1.45 5.47 -14.28
N VAL A 41 1.35 4.44 -13.46
CA VAL A 41 0.87 3.11 -13.88
C VAL A 41 -0.21 2.58 -12.93
N PRO A 42 -1.19 1.79 -13.42
CA PRO A 42 -2.11 1.06 -12.56
C PRO A 42 -1.37 0.20 -11.54
N PHE A 43 -1.84 0.22 -10.30
CA PHE A 43 -1.19 -0.39 -9.16
C PHE A 43 -2.20 -1.06 -8.22
N PRO A 44 -2.54 -2.34 -8.45
CA PRO A 44 -3.23 -3.15 -7.46
C PRO A 44 -2.35 -3.33 -6.22
N PHE A 45 -2.73 -2.67 -5.13
CA PHE A 45 -2.10 -2.86 -3.83
C PHE A 45 -2.79 -3.99 -3.09
N VAL A 46 -2.05 -5.07 -2.81
CA VAL A 46 -2.57 -6.26 -2.14
C VAL A 46 -2.52 -6.11 -0.63
N ASP A 47 -3.64 -6.43 0.01
CA ASP A 47 -3.83 -6.37 1.45
C ASP A 47 -4.74 -7.53 1.93
N ILE A 48 -4.95 -7.66 3.24
CA ILE A 48 -5.90 -8.58 3.88
C ILE A 48 -5.60 -10.04 3.50
N VAL A 49 -4.32 -10.38 3.32
CA VAL A 49 -3.88 -11.74 3.00
C VAL A 49 -3.88 -12.59 4.26
N THR A 50 -4.83 -13.52 4.37
CA THR A 50 -5.01 -14.36 5.56
C THR A 50 -5.33 -15.81 5.20
N VAL A 51 -4.92 -16.74 6.07
CA VAL A 51 -5.35 -18.15 6.04
C VAL A 51 -5.55 -18.59 7.48
N GLN A 52 -6.67 -19.24 7.78
CA GLN A 52 -6.93 -19.78 9.11
C GLN A 52 -5.83 -20.78 9.51
N PRO A 53 -5.35 -20.76 10.78
CA PRO A 53 -4.31 -21.67 11.25
C PRO A 53 -4.61 -23.15 11.02
N THR A 54 -5.88 -23.56 11.10
CA THR A 54 -6.38 -24.91 10.84
C THR A 54 -6.25 -25.36 9.37
N HIS A 55 -5.99 -24.42 8.45
CA HIS A 55 -5.96 -24.65 7.00
C HIS A 55 -4.61 -24.27 6.36
N ARG A 56 -3.61 -23.96 7.19
CA ARG A 56 -2.24 -23.70 6.72
C ARG A 56 -1.68 -24.91 5.96
N ARG A 57 -0.80 -24.65 4.99
CA ARG A 57 -0.10 -25.68 4.19
C ARG A 57 -1.01 -26.63 3.40
N ARG A 58 -2.24 -26.21 3.11
CA ARG A 58 -3.22 -26.96 2.26
C ARG A 58 -3.49 -26.30 0.89
N GLY A 59 -2.72 -25.27 0.56
CA GLY A 59 -2.80 -24.55 -0.72
C GLY A 59 -3.74 -23.32 -0.86
N PRO A 60 -4.56 -22.87 0.12
CA PRO A 60 -5.40 -21.68 -0.07
C PRO A 60 -4.63 -20.45 -0.55
N LEU A 61 -3.51 -20.13 0.11
CA LEU A 61 -2.69 -18.97 -0.24
C LEU A 61 -2.15 -19.02 -1.67
N ILE A 62 -1.62 -20.17 -2.11
CA ILE A 62 -1.06 -20.32 -3.46
C ILE A 62 -2.16 -20.11 -4.51
N ARG A 63 -3.36 -20.65 -4.28
CA ARG A 63 -4.49 -20.49 -5.20
C ARG A 63 -4.96 -19.03 -5.29
N MET A 64 -5.14 -18.37 -4.14
CA MET A 64 -5.56 -16.95 -4.11
C MET A 64 -4.53 -16.04 -4.77
N MET A 65 -3.23 -16.21 -4.46
CA MET A 65 -2.17 -15.40 -5.08
C MET A 65 -2.08 -15.61 -6.60
N ARG A 66 -2.23 -16.86 -7.08
CA ARG A 66 -2.24 -17.14 -8.52
C ARG A 66 -3.44 -16.49 -9.21
N GLN A 67 -4.63 -16.64 -8.64
CA GLN A 67 -5.84 -16.03 -9.18
C GLN A 67 -5.71 -14.49 -9.23
N GLN A 68 -5.23 -13.84 -8.17
CA GLN A 68 -5.00 -12.38 -8.19
C GLN A 68 -4.07 -11.97 -9.34
N MET A 69 -2.98 -12.70 -9.57
CA MET A 69 -2.06 -12.38 -10.67
C MET A 69 -2.69 -12.57 -12.06
N GLU A 70 -3.59 -13.56 -12.20
CA GLU A 70 -4.38 -13.75 -13.43
C GLU A 70 -5.36 -12.59 -13.63
N ASP A 71 -6.09 -12.20 -12.57
CA ASP A 71 -7.04 -11.08 -12.59
C ASP A 71 -6.32 -9.75 -12.94
N PHE A 72 -5.15 -9.50 -12.37
CA PHE A 72 -4.35 -8.31 -12.68
C PHE A 72 -3.90 -8.29 -14.14
N ARG A 73 -3.43 -9.44 -14.65
CA ARG A 73 -3.05 -9.58 -16.06
C ARG A 73 -4.23 -9.29 -17.00
N GLU A 74 -5.41 -9.79 -16.68
CA GLU A 74 -6.63 -9.54 -17.47
C GLU A 74 -7.06 -8.08 -17.47
N ARG A 75 -6.80 -7.36 -16.37
CA ARG A 75 -7.07 -5.93 -16.22
C ARG A 75 -5.95 -5.03 -16.77
N GLY A 76 -4.85 -5.60 -17.26
CA GLY A 76 -3.68 -4.83 -17.75
C GLY A 76 -2.85 -4.19 -16.63
N GLU A 77 -2.92 -4.74 -15.43
CA GLU A 77 -2.24 -4.24 -14.23
C GLU A 77 -0.93 -5.00 -14.00
N PHE A 78 0.17 -4.47 -14.54
CA PHE A 78 1.45 -5.19 -14.58
C PHE A 78 2.39 -4.90 -13.39
N VAL A 79 2.04 -3.94 -12.53
CA VAL A 79 2.82 -3.58 -11.35
C VAL A 79 1.93 -3.71 -10.13
N THR A 80 2.26 -4.62 -9.22
CA THR A 80 1.54 -4.83 -7.95
C THR A 80 2.49 -4.71 -6.78
N GLY A 81 1.97 -4.24 -5.65
CA GLY A 81 2.73 -4.10 -4.41
C GLY A 81 1.94 -4.59 -3.21
N LEU A 82 2.65 -4.72 -2.10
CA LEU A 82 2.08 -4.95 -0.77
C LEU A 82 3.11 -4.55 0.29
N THR A 83 2.64 -4.37 1.52
CA THR A 83 3.51 -4.32 2.68
C THR A 83 3.68 -5.75 3.22
N ALA A 84 4.90 -6.28 3.14
CA ALA A 84 5.15 -7.67 3.52
C ALA A 84 5.24 -7.81 5.05
N SER A 85 4.40 -8.69 5.63
CA SER A 85 4.56 -9.14 7.01
C SER A 85 5.80 -10.03 7.19
N GLU A 86 6.09 -10.85 6.17
CA GLU A 86 7.29 -11.68 6.07
C GLU A 86 7.71 -11.75 4.60
N SER A 87 8.92 -11.29 4.29
CA SER A 87 9.40 -11.15 2.90
C SER A 87 9.50 -12.51 2.16
N SER A 88 9.86 -13.57 2.88
CA SER A 88 9.99 -14.94 2.36
C SER A 88 8.68 -15.50 1.78
N ILE A 89 7.53 -15.00 2.24
CA ILE A 89 6.21 -15.45 1.82
C ILE A 89 5.92 -15.01 0.39
N TYR A 90 6.33 -13.80 0.02
CA TYR A 90 5.86 -13.15 -1.20
C TYR A 90 6.83 -13.27 -2.37
N SER A 91 8.12 -13.51 -2.11
CA SER A 91 9.14 -13.72 -3.15
C SER A 91 8.79 -14.89 -4.10
N ARG A 92 8.22 -15.98 -3.58
CA ARG A 92 7.76 -17.13 -4.38
C ARG A 92 6.60 -16.81 -5.35
N TYR A 93 5.96 -15.65 -5.22
CA TYR A 93 4.91 -15.18 -6.12
C TYR A 93 5.41 -14.05 -7.05
N GLY A 94 6.74 -13.89 -7.17
CA GLY A 94 7.36 -12.90 -8.05
C GLY A 94 7.45 -11.48 -7.46
N ARG A 95 7.13 -11.30 -6.18
CA ARG A 95 7.23 -9.99 -5.51
C ARG A 95 8.61 -9.79 -4.88
N GLY A 96 9.39 -8.84 -5.41
CA GLY A 96 10.67 -8.43 -4.86
C GLY A 96 10.54 -7.26 -3.88
N ILE A 97 11.59 -7.04 -3.07
CA ILE A 97 11.71 -5.81 -2.25
C ILE A 97 12.00 -4.65 -3.21
N ALA A 98 11.11 -3.66 -3.23
CA ALA A 98 11.23 -2.49 -4.10
C ALA A 98 11.44 -1.18 -3.33
N VAL A 99 11.06 -1.12 -2.05
CA VAL A 99 11.12 0.06 -1.20
C VAL A 99 11.60 -0.34 0.18
N TRP A 100 12.49 0.47 0.76
CA TRP A 100 12.93 0.36 2.15
C TRP A 100 12.21 1.40 3.00
N GLY A 101 11.78 0.98 4.18
CA GLY A 101 11.32 1.89 5.23
C GLY A 101 12.43 2.07 6.24
N GLU A 102 12.61 3.29 6.72
CA GLU A 102 13.54 3.61 7.79
C GLU A 102 12.78 4.29 8.92
N ASP A 103 13.17 3.98 10.16
CA ASP A 103 12.64 4.60 11.36
C ASP A 103 13.80 5.24 12.13
N TRP A 104 13.74 6.55 12.30
CA TRP A 104 14.80 7.37 12.87
C TRP A 104 14.30 8.04 14.14
N SER A 105 15.07 7.89 15.22
CA SER A 105 14.86 8.64 16.47
C SER A 105 16.07 9.54 16.70
N ILE A 106 15.82 10.86 16.77
CA ILE A 106 16.86 11.87 16.94
C ILE A 106 16.54 12.69 18.18
N SER A 107 17.44 12.66 19.17
CA SER A 107 17.33 13.52 20.35
C SER A 107 17.47 14.99 19.93
N ARG A 108 16.70 15.89 20.56
CA ARG A 108 16.59 17.30 20.14
C ARG A 108 17.93 18.02 20.14
N GLU A 109 18.83 17.68 21.05
CA GLU A 109 20.19 18.19 21.15
C GLU A 109 21.08 17.86 19.92
N HIS A 110 20.63 16.96 19.05
CA HIS A 110 21.34 16.50 17.85
C HIS A 110 20.66 16.91 16.54
N THR A 111 19.72 17.87 16.55
CA THR A 111 18.96 18.27 15.34
C THR A 111 19.58 19.44 14.57
N ILE A 112 20.80 19.88 14.90
CA ILE A 112 21.47 20.96 14.16
C ILE A 112 21.81 20.43 12.76
N MET A 113 21.22 21.04 11.72
CA MET A 113 21.50 20.70 10.33
C MET A 113 22.75 21.44 9.85
N SER A 114 23.75 20.71 9.36
CA SER A 114 24.98 21.28 8.78
C SER A 114 24.74 21.99 7.44
N CYS A 115 23.68 21.61 6.74
CA CYS A 115 23.21 22.23 5.50
C CYS A 115 21.69 22.40 5.59
N ALA A 116 21.25 23.58 6.05
CA ALA A 116 19.84 23.95 6.07
C ALA A 116 19.57 24.96 4.93
N PRO A 117 18.51 24.77 4.12
CA PRO A 117 18.07 25.84 3.24
C PRO A 117 17.66 27.05 4.06
N ALA A 118 17.81 28.25 3.50
CA ALA A 118 17.28 29.46 4.13
C ALA A 118 15.77 29.27 4.38
N PRO A 119 15.28 29.53 5.60
CA PRO A 119 13.86 29.45 5.88
C PRO A 119 13.07 30.32 4.89
N SER A 120 12.01 29.77 4.33
CA SER A 120 11.09 30.52 3.46
C SER A 120 9.65 30.19 3.84
N GLY A 121 8.79 31.20 3.77
CA GLY A 121 7.39 31.10 4.20
C GLY A 121 7.19 31.14 5.71
N GLU A 122 6.01 30.70 6.14
CA GLU A 122 5.57 30.69 7.54
C GLU A 122 5.08 29.28 7.93
N THR A 123 5.30 28.89 9.18
CA THR A 123 4.77 27.65 9.75
C THR A 123 3.75 27.97 10.83
N ARG A 124 2.68 27.18 10.91
CA ARG A 124 1.64 27.30 11.93
C ARG A 124 1.08 25.94 12.30
N PHE A 125 0.49 25.86 13.48
CA PHE A 125 -0.33 24.72 13.86
C PHE A 125 -1.66 24.76 13.11
N VAL A 126 -2.19 23.57 12.81
CA VAL A 126 -3.48 23.33 12.16
C VAL A 126 -4.24 22.31 13.00
N ASP A 127 -5.56 22.43 13.06
CA ASP A 127 -6.39 21.37 13.62
C ASP A 127 -6.54 20.20 12.62
N PRO A 128 -7.02 19.02 13.06
CA PRO A 128 -7.17 17.87 12.17
C PRO A 128 -8.12 18.08 10.98
N ASP A 129 -9.15 18.91 11.11
CA ASP A 129 -10.14 19.14 10.05
C ASP A 129 -9.52 20.01 8.95
N GLU A 130 -8.82 21.07 9.36
CA GLU A 130 -8.02 21.90 8.46
C GLU A 130 -6.91 21.08 7.79
N MET A 131 -6.21 20.22 8.54
CA MET A 131 -5.17 19.34 8.00
C MET A 131 -5.71 18.43 6.89
N ARG A 132 -6.91 17.85 7.05
CA ARG A 132 -7.51 17.00 6.00
C ARG A 132 -7.74 17.76 4.70
N GLN A 133 -8.08 19.05 4.76
CA GLN A 133 -8.25 19.89 3.57
C GLN A 133 -6.93 20.22 2.86
N ILE A 134 -5.83 20.31 3.61
CA ILE A 134 -4.50 20.71 3.07
C ILE A 134 -3.70 19.50 2.60
N TRP A 135 -3.73 18.40 3.35
CA TRP A 135 -2.83 17.26 3.20
C TRP A 135 -2.83 16.68 1.80
N LEU A 136 -4.01 16.46 1.21
CA LEU A 136 -4.13 15.82 -0.09
C LEU A 136 -3.49 16.65 -1.21
N GLY A 137 -3.62 17.97 -1.16
CA GLY A 137 -2.97 18.86 -2.12
C GLY A 137 -1.44 18.91 -1.96
N VAL A 138 -0.93 18.73 -0.74
CA VAL A 138 0.52 18.58 -0.51
C VAL A 138 1.00 17.22 -1.02
N TYR A 139 0.31 16.15 -0.64
CA TYR A 139 0.65 14.78 -1.01
C TYR A 139 0.63 14.59 -2.53
N ASP A 140 -0.41 15.06 -3.22
CA ASP A 140 -0.54 14.92 -4.67
C ASP A 140 0.54 15.70 -5.43
N ARG A 141 1.00 16.85 -4.91
CA ARG A 141 2.15 17.56 -5.49
C ARG A 141 3.44 16.74 -5.35
N VAL A 142 3.72 16.20 -4.15
CA VAL A 142 4.95 15.46 -3.90
C VAL A 142 4.98 14.12 -4.65
N ARG A 143 3.86 13.38 -4.69
CA ARG A 143 3.83 12.04 -5.30
C ARG A 143 4.10 12.08 -6.80
N ARG A 144 3.86 13.21 -7.48
CA ARG A 144 4.05 13.34 -8.94
C ARG A 144 5.52 13.26 -9.33
N ASP A 145 6.39 13.76 -8.45
CA ASP A 145 7.83 13.85 -8.70
C ASP A 145 8.65 12.86 -7.88
N ARG A 146 8.01 12.13 -6.96
CA ARG A 146 8.65 11.14 -6.10
C ARG A 146 8.21 9.72 -6.47
N GLY A 147 9.14 8.97 -7.04
CA GLY A 147 8.94 7.56 -7.39
C GLY A 147 8.50 6.72 -6.18
N SER A 148 7.74 5.66 -6.46
CA SER A 148 7.19 4.71 -5.49
C SER A 148 6.08 5.24 -4.58
N MET A 149 5.66 6.50 -4.74
CA MET A 149 4.42 6.99 -4.14
C MET A 149 3.22 6.63 -5.04
N PHE A 150 2.09 6.30 -4.44
CA PHE A 150 0.83 6.04 -5.15
C PHE A 150 -0.24 7.05 -4.73
N ASN A 151 -1.32 7.21 -5.50
CA ASN A 151 -2.38 8.14 -5.13
C ASN A 151 -3.05 7.72 -3.81
N ILE A 152 -3.44 8.69 -2.99
CA ILE A 152 -4.38 8.48 -1.88
C ILE A 152 -5.64 9.24 -2.24
N SER A 153 -6.78 8.56 -2.24
CA SER A 153 -8.08 9.18 -2.42
C SER A 153 -8.57 9.81 -1.11
N ASP A 154 -9.44 10.82 -1.23
CA ASP A 154 -10.24 11.34 -0.13
C ASP A 154 -10.94 10.20 0.60
N VAL A 155 -10.60 10.03 1.88
CA VAL A 155 -11.42 9.27 2.84
C VAL A 155 -11.64 10.11 4.08
#